data_AF-A0A376BDL8-F1
#
_entry.id   AF-A0A376BDL8-F1
#
_cell.length_a   1.000
_cell.length_b   1.000
_cell.length_c   1.000
_cell.angle_alpha   90.00
_cell.angle_beta   90.00
_cell.angle_gamma   90.00
#
_symmetry.space_group_name_H-M   'P 1'
#
loop_
_entity.id
_entity.type
_entity.pdbx_description
1 polymer ?
#
loop_
_entity_poly.entity_id
_entity_poly.type
_entity_poly.pdbx_seq_one_letter_code
_entity_poly.pdbx_strand_id
1 'polypeptide(L)'
;MVKRGRPAKVLSNEDLIQLQQFLEKLPFLTEIQSHILSSLLSTEKFDEEIFKKFKTVDRYRVLYQQRQILLEQIKLKAHNQQKLMDNEVEILSLAQQDQDRDTWFRLERALESYQKIHKAVLNDRIRLENEHKREVLNKSRKTLTEAQIKRNEENRRKYELGGAVLAAFKKLNIDISSETPDQITNRIVNNTQFAYSVRTSKIFKEITEQNNNFFKRQNLFLDVLEGLSTWESNHKKLSTIEIEKHQHKHE
;
A
#
# COMPACT_ATOMS: atom_id res chain seq x y z
N MET A 1 -5.11 -5.63 10.87
CA MET A 1 -5.56 -5.59 9.47
C MET A 1 -6.71 -4.61 9.35
N VAL A 2 -6.50 -3.43 8.76
CA VAL A 2 -7.58 -2.48 8.52
C VAL A 2 -8.49 -3.07 7.43
N LYS A 3 -9.71 -3.48 7.79
CA LYS A 3 -10.76 -3.80 6.81
C LYS A 3 -10.94 -2.54 5.96
N ARG A 4 -10.47 -2.56 4.71
CA ARG A 4 -10.77 -1.54 3.70
C ARG A 4 -12.26 -1.61 3.39
N GLY A 5 -13.08 -1.01 4.24
CA GLY A 5 -14.50 -0.79 3.97
C GLY A 5 -14.65 0.28 2.89
N ARG A 6 -15.55 0.06 1.95
CA ARG A 6 -15.98 1.11 1.00
C ARG A 6 -16.45 2.32 1.82
N PRO A 7 -16.00 3.55 1.53
CA PRO A 7 -16.42 4.73 2.26
C PRO A 7 -17.95 4.82 2.25
N ALA A 8 -18.55 5.09 3.42
CA ALA A 8 -19.98 5.26 3.55
C ALA A 8 -20.41 6.48 2.71
N LYS A 9 -21.28 6.29 1.73
CA LYS A 9 -21.85 7.42 0.97
C LYS A 9 -22.71 8.24 1.92
N VAL A 10 -22.23 9.45 2.25
CA VAL A 10 -22.97 10.50 2.95
C VAL A 10 -23.74 11.25 1.88
N LEU A 11 -25.06 11.34 2.02
CA LEU A 11 -25.90 12.17 1.14
C LEU A 11 -25.91 13.58 1.72
N SER A 12 -25.54 14.56 0.90
CA SER A 12 -25.64 15.98 1.25
C SER A 12 -27.06 16.50 1.03
N ASN A 13 -27.40 17.66 1.60
CA ASN A 13 -28.69 18.32 1.33
C ASN A 13 -28.85 18.64 -0.17
N GLU A 14 -27.76 18.95 -0.86
CA GLU A 14 -27.76 19.17 -2.30
C GLU A 14 -28.12 17.90 -3.08
N ASP A 15 -27.61 16.73 -2.66
CA ASP A 15 -27.98 15.45 -3.26
C ASP A 15 -29.48 15.18 -3.15
N LEU A 16 -30.10 15.53 -2.02
CA LEU A 16 -31.54 15.37 -1.79
C LEU A 16 -32.37 16.30 -2.67
N ILE A 17 -31.99 17.57 -2.81
CA ILE A 17 -32.66 18.55 -3.69
C ILE A 17 -32.59 18.07 -5.15
N GLN A 18 -31.40 17.66 -5.61
CA GLN A 18 -31.24 17.15 -6.97
C GLN A 18 -32.03 15.85 -7.19
N LEU A 19 -32.20 15.01 -6.16
CA LEU A 19 -33.00 13.79 -6.26
C LEU A 19 -34.49 14.12 -6.37
N GLN A 20 -34.98 15.08 -5.59
CA GLN A 20 -36.36 15.56 -5.68
C GLN A 20 -36.67 16.08 -7.10
N GLN A 21 -35.87 17.02 -7.59
CA GLN A 21 -36.03 17.60 -8.93
C GLN A 21 -35.99 16.55 -10.04
N PHE A 22 -35.20 15.49 -9.85
CA PHE A 22 -35.15 14.38 -10.79
C PHE A 22 -36.46 13.59 -10.78
N LEU A 23 -36.98 13.23 -9.61
CA LEU A 23 -38.21 12.46 -9.47
C LEU A 23 -39.43 13.23 -9.99
N GLU A 24 -39.49 14.54 -9.75
CA GLU A 24 -40.57 15.41 -10.28
C GLU A 24 -40.61 15.46 -11.81
N LYS A 25 -39.47 15.25 -12.47
CA LYS A 25 -39.35 15.30 -13.94
C LYS A 25 -39.53 13.95 -14.62
N LEU A 26 -39.60 12.85 -13.87
CA LEU A 26 -39.78 11.53 -14.45
C LEU A 26 -41.22 11.36 -14.98
N PRO A 27 -41.42 10.85 -16.20
CA PRO A 27 -42.76 10.61 -16.75
C PRO A 27 -43.59 9.63 -15.90
N PHE A 28 -42.94 8.60 -15.38
CA PHE A 28 -43.57 7.58 -14.55
C PHE A 28 -42.68 7.22 -13.37
N LEU A 29 -43.30 7.04 -12.21
CA LEU A 29 -42.64 6.66 -10.97
C LEU A 29 -43.01 5.23 -10.58
N THR A 30 -42.03 4.51 -10.04
CA THR A 30 -42.25 3.26 -9.28
C THR A 30 -42.76 3.58 -7.89
N GLU A 31 -43.36 2.60 -7.20
CA GLU A 31 -43.87 2.77 -5.84
C GLU A 31 -42.81 3.30 -4.86
N ILE A 32 -41.58 2.78 -4.94
CA ILE A 32 -40.46 3.22 -4.10
C ILE A 32 -40.09 4.67 -4.40
N GLN A 33 -40.09 5.07 -5.68
CA GLN A 33 -39.79 6.44 -6.09
C GLN A 33 -40.88 7.41 -5.66
N SER A 34 -42.16 7.05 -5.82
CA SER A 34 -43.29 7.85 -5.36
C SER A 34 -43.26 8.04 -3.85
N HIS A 35 -42.98 6.97 -3.09
CA HIS A 35 -42.82 7.05 -1.66
C HIS A 35 -41.67 7.99 -1.27
N ILE A 36 -40.52 7.87 -1.94
CA ILE A 36 -39.37 8.74 -1.65
C ILE A 36 -39.63 10.20 -2.03
N LEU A 37 -40.32 10.47 -3.14
CA LEU A 37 -40.73 11.83 -3.49
C LEU A 37 -41.67 12.41 -2.42
N SER A 38 -42.65 11.62 -1.94
CA SER A 38 -43.54 12.07 -0.85
C SER A 38 -42.78 12.34 0.45
N SER A 39 -41.80 11.52 0.79
CA SER A 39 -40.95 11.72 1.98
C SER A 39 -40.02 12.93 1.84
N LEU A 40 -39.53 13.25 0.64
CA LEU A 40 -38.73 14.45 0.39
C LEU A 40 -39.56 15.73 0.53
N LEU A 41 -40.84 15.66 0.20
CA LEU A 41 -41.78 16.78 0.31
C LEU A 41 -42.37 16.94 1.71
N SER A 42 -42.29 15.91 2.55
CA SER A 42 -42.73 15.99 3.94
C SER A 42 -41.67 16.68 4.82
N THR A 43 -42.12 17.34 5.89
CA THR A 43 -41.24 17.96 6.90
C THR A 43 -40.78 16.97 7.97
N GLU A 44 -41.04 15.68 7.77
CA GLU A 44 -40.76 14.63 8.75
C GLU A 44 -39.28 14.22 8.75
N LYS A 45 -38.79 13.74 9.90
CA LYS A 45 -37.43 13.23 10.02
C LYS A 45 -37.31 11.89 9.30
N PHE A 46 -36.25 11.71 8.52
CA PHE A 46 -35.95 10.44 7.87
C PHE A 46 -35.51 9.38 8.87
N ASP A 47 -36.14 8.20 8.80
CA ASP A 47 -35.68 7.00 9.49
C ASP A 47 -34.58 6.27 8.70
N GLU A 48 -34.00 5.22 9.29
CA GLU A 48 -32.93 4.44 8.65
C GLU A 48 -33.42 3.66 7.41
N GLU A 49 -34.70 3.26 7.38
CA GLU A 49 -35.29 2.49 6.29
C GLU A 49 -35.46 3.36 5.04
N ILE A 50 -36.00 4.56 5.22
CA ILE A 50 -36.11 5.62 4.23
C ILE A 50 -34.72 5.97 3.71
N PHE A 51 -33.70 6.05 4.56
CA PHE A 51 -32.31 6.31 4.12
C PHE A 51 -31.74 5.21 3.21
N LYS A 52 -32.08 3.93 3.44
CA LYS A 52 -31.70 2.83 2.52
C LYS A 52 -32.41 2.94 1.17
N LYS A 53 -33.69 3.32 1.18
CA LYS A 53 -34.48 3.57 -0.03
C LYS A 53 -33.91 4.77 -0.81
N PHE A 54 -33.52 5.85 -0.13
CA PHE A 54 -32.84 7.01 -0.74
C PHE A 54 -31.61 6.63 -1.54
N LYS A 55 -30.69 5.85 -0.94
CA LYS A 55 -29.47 5.39 -1.62
C LYS A 55 -29.77 4.55 -2.87
N THR A 56 -30.88 3.81 -2.85
CA THR A 56 -31.31 2.98 -3.98
C THR A 56 -31.86 3.85 -5.11
N VAL A 57 -32.71 4.82 -4.79
CA VAL A 57 -33.29 5.75 -5.76
C VAL A 57 -32.24 6.71 -6.34
N ASP A 58 -31.28 7.16 -5.53
CA ASP A 58 -30.15 7.95 -6.02
C ASP A 58 -29.23 7.15 -6.97
N ARG A 59 -28.99 5.86 -6.66
CA ARG A 59 -28.29 4.98 -7.61
C ARG A 59 -29.08 4.83 -8.92
N TYR A 60 -30.40 4.69 -8.83
CA TYR A 60 -31.26 4.64 -9.99
C TYR A 60 -31.14 5.92 -10.84
N ARG A 61 -31.14 7.12 -10.23
CA ARG A 61 -30.94 8.40 -10.93
C ARG A 61 -29.67 8.39 -11.78
N VAL A 62 -28.54 7.99 -11.19
CA VAL A 62 -27.25 7.93 -11.92
C VAL A 62 -27.31 6.94 -13.08
N LEU A 63 -27.91 5.75 -12.87
CA LEU A 63 -28.05 4.76 -13.93
C LEU A 63 -29.00 5.23 -15.03
N TYR A 64 -30.10 5.89 -14.67
CA TYR A 64 -31.06 6.45 -15.61
C TYR A 64 -30.37 7.48 -16.52
N GLN A 65 -29.62 8.43 -15.96
CA GLN A 65 -28.86 9.41 -16.75
C GLN A 65 -27.90 8.73 -17.73
N GLN A 66 -27.20 7.68 -17.30
CA GLN A 66 -26.32 6.90 -18.18
C GLN A 66 -27.11 6.22 -19.32
N ARG A 67 -28.31 5.71 -19.05
CA ARG A 67 -29.19 5.10 -20.06
C ARG A 67 -29.72 6.12 -21.05
N GLN A 68 -30.04 7.34 -20.60
CA GLN A 68 -30.45 8.42 -21.51
C GLN A 68 -29.31 8.83 -22.45
N ILE A 69 -28.08 8.93 -21.95
CA ILE A 69 -26.89 9.14 -22.80
C ILE A 69 -26.72 7.99 -23.79
N LEU A 70 -26.91 6.75 -23.35
CA LEU A 70 -26.84 5.57 -24.22
C LEU A 70 -27.89 5.59 -25.33
N LEU A 71 -29.11 6.00 -25.00
CA LEU A 71 -30.19 6.17 -25.97
C LEU A 71 -29.82 7.22 -27.03
N GLU A 72 -29.29 8.38 -26.62
CA GLU A 72 -28.82 9.40 -27.56
C GLU A 72 -27.67 8.90 -28.44
N GLN A 73 -26.74 8.13 -27.89
CA GLN A 73 -25.69 7.48 -28.69
C GLN A 73 -26.26 6.52 -29.74
N ILE A 74 -27.27 5.73 -29.40
CA ILE A 74 -27.95 4.83 -30.33
C ILE A 74 -28.68 5.63 -31.42
N LYS A 75 -29.38 6.73 -31.06
CA LYS A 75 -30.03 7.63 -32.03
C LYS A 75 -29.02 8.25 -32.99
N LEU A 76 -27.88 8.75 -32.48
CA LEU A 76 -26.80 9.29 -33.31
C LEU A 76 -26.21 8.24 -34.25
N LYS A 77 -26.02 7.01 -33.75
CA LYS A 77 -25.56 5.88 -34.55
C LYS A 77 -26.51 5.59 -35.71
N ALA A 78 -27.81 5.58 -35.44
CA ALA A 78 -28.85 5.41 -36.45
C ALA A 78 -28.89 6.57 -37.46
N HIS A 79 -28.79 7.81 -36.98
CA HIS A 79 -28.74 9.01 -37.83
C HIS A 79 -27.55 8.97 -38.80
N ASN A 80 -26.40 8.50 -38.32
CA ASN A 80 -25.18 8.33 -39.11
C ASN A 80 -25.20 7.06 -40.00
N GLN A 81 -26.35 6.38 -40.13
CA GLN A 81 -26.54 5.18 -40.95
C GLN A 81 -25.56 4.04 -40.64
N GLN A 82 -25.06 3.98 -39.40
CA GLN A 82 -24.18 2.91 -38.97
C GLN A 82 -24.97 1.63 -38.71
N LYS A 83 -24.34 0.46 -38.90
CA LYS A 83 -24.98 -0.83 -38.63
C LYS A 83 -25.39 -0.94 -37.17
N LEU A 84 -26.70 -1.06 -36.94
CA LEU A 84 -27.29 -1.28 -35.62
C LEU A 84 -27.32 -2.77 -35.27
N MET A 85 -27.19 -3.07 -33.98
CA MET A 85 -27.45 -4.39 -33.43
C MET A 85 -28.94 -4.59 -33.18
N ASP A 86 -29.41 -5.83 -33.12
CA ASP A 86 -30.83 -6.16 -32.92
C ASP A 86 -31.42 -5.46 -31.68
N ASN A 87 -30.68 -5.47 -30.56
CA ASN A 87 -31.08 -4.77 -29.33
C ASN A 87 -31.19 -3.23 -29.51
N GLU A 88 -30.32 -2.64 -30.35
CA GLU A 88 -30.37 -1.19 -30.64
C GLU A 88 -31.57 -0.85 -31.52
N VAL A 89 -31.93 -1.73 -32.45
CA VAL A 89 -33.14 -1.61 -33.28
C VAL A 89 -34.40 -1.69 -32.40
N GLU A 90 -34.46 -2.64 -31.47
CA GLU A 90 -35.56 -2.76 -30.50
C GLU A 90 -35.68 -1.51 -29.60
N ILE A 91 -34.55 -0.99 -29.10
CA ILE A 91 -34.54 0.23 -28.29
C ILE A 91 -35.08 1.43 -29.09
N LEU A 92 -34.69 1.57 -30.36
CA LEU A 92 -35.16 2.66 -31.21
C LEU A 92 -36.65 2.53 -31.54
N SER A 93 -37.14 1.32 -31.79
CA SER A 93 -38.57 1.12 -32.06
C SER A 93 -39.42 1.46 -30.83
N LEU A 94 -38.99 1.05 -29.63
CA LEU A 94 -39.65 1.43 -28.37
C LEU A 94 -39.57 2.94 -28.09
N ALA A 95 -38.48 3.60 -28.46
CA ALA A 95 -38.32 5.04 -28.27
C ALA A 95 -39.16 5.89 -29.25
N GLN A 96 -39.58 5.32 -30.39
CA GLN A 96 -40.42 5.98 -31.38
C GLN A 96 -41.92 5.82 -31.12
N GLN A 97 -42.31 4.84 -30.29
CA GLN A 97 -43.70 4.61 -29.91
C GLN A 97 -44.22 5.71 -28.97
N ASP A 98 -45.54 5.88 -28.94
CA ASP A 98 -46.21 6.73 -27.96
C ASP A 98 -45.89 6.22 -26.54
N GLN A 99 -45.39 7.11 -25.70
CA GLN A 99 -44.86 6.75 -24.38
C GLN A 99 -45.99 6.65 -23.36
N ASP A 100 -46.68 5.51 -23.36
CA ASP A 100 -47.49 5.10 -22.22
C ASP A 100 -46.63 4.49 -21.10
N ARG A 101 -47.27 4.20 -19.95
CA ARG A 101 -46.55 3.71 -18.77
C ARG A 101 -45.78 2.43 -19.07
N ASP A 102 -46.40 1.48 -19.78
CA ASP A 102 -45.79 0.17 -20.05
C ASP A 102 -44.62 0.28 -21.04
N THR A 103 -44.80 1.03 -22.12
CA THR A 103 -43.78 1.29 -23.14
C THR A 103 -42.56 1.97 -22.54
N TRP A 104 -42.76 2.94 -21.64
CA TRP A 104 -41.66 3.61 -20.95
C TRP A 104 -40.83 2.63 -20.10
N PHE A 105 -41.47 1.77 -19.30
CA PHE A 105 -40.77 0.77 -18.50
C PHE A 105 -40.10 -0.32 -19.37
N ARG A 106 -40.68 -0.68 -20.51
CA ARG A 106 -40.07 -1.60 -21.48
C ARG A 106 -38.80 -0.99 -22.07
N LEU A 107 -38.83 0.27 -22.48
CA LEU A 107 -37.67 1.00 -22.98
C LEU A 107 -36.55 1.06 -21.94
N GLU A 108 -36.88 1.42 -20.69
CA GLU A 108 -35.91 1.44 -19.59
C GLU A 108 -35.26 0.06 -19.34
N ARG A 109 -36.05 -1.02 -19.41
CA ARG A 109 -35.55 -2.39 -19.24
C ARG A 109 -34.67 -2.81 -20.42
N ALA A 110 -35.02 -2.45 -21.64
CA ALA A 110 -34.23 -2.73 -22.83
C ALA A 110 -32.87 -2.01 -22.75
N LEU A 111 -32.85 -0.74 -22.38
CA LEU A 111 -31.63 0.05 -22.14
C LEU A 111 -30.77 -0.55 -21.03
N GLU A 112 -31.37 -0.98 -19.92
CA GLU A 112 -30.63 -1.64 -18.83
C GLU A 112 -29.98 -2.94 -19.28
N SER A 113 -30.71 -3.77 -20.02
CA SER A 113 -30.19 -5.04 -20.56
C SER A 113 -29.00 -4.78 -21.50
N TYR A 114 -29.17 -3.84 -22.43
CA TYR A 114 -28.13 -3.46 -23.37
C TYR A 114 -26.87 -2.93 -22.67
N GLN A 115 -27.03 -2.06 -21.66
CA GLN A 115 -25.92 -1.55 -20.86
C GLN A 115 -25.15 -2.69 -20.14
N LYS A 116 -25.85 -3.70 -19.61
CA LYS A 116 -25.23 -4.86 -18.96
C LYS A 116 -24.43 -5.71 -19.95
N ILE A 117 -24.99 -5.98 -21.13
CA ILE A 117 -24.32 -6.73 -22.20
C ILE A 117 -23.06 -5.98 -22.64
N HIS A 118 -23.17 -4.67 -22.92
CA HIS A 118 -22.04 -3.85 -23.33
C HIS A 118 -20.92 -3.86 -22.29
N LYS A 119 -21.26 -3.77 -20.99
CA LYS A 119 -20.30 -3.88 -19.89
C LYS A 119 -19.63 -5.25 -19.83
N ALA A 120 -20.38 -6.34 -20.04
CA ALA A 120 -19.83 -7.69 -20.06
C ALA A 120 -18.84 -7.88 -21.21
N VAL A 121 -19.21 -7.43 -22.42
CA VAL A 121 -18.34 -7.48 -23.60
C VAL A 121 -17.07 -6.65 -23.39
N LEU A 122 -17.18 -5.45 -22.80
CA LEU A 122 -16.02 -4.62 -22.49
C LEU A 122 -15.09 -5.32 -21.48
N ASN A 123 -15.65 -5.91 -20.42
CA ASN A 123 -14.87 -6.65 -19.43
C ASN A 123 -14.17 -7.87 -20.04
N ASP A 124 -14.84 -8.61 -20.91
CA ASP A 124 -14.25 -9.76 -21.61
C ASP A 124 -13.13 -9.33 -22.56
N ARG A 125 -13.31 -8.22 -23.28
CA ARG A 125 -12.23 -7.63 -24.09
C ARG A 125 -11.02 -7.25 -23.23
N ILE A 126 -11.24 -6.57 -22.11
CA ILE A 126 -10.17 -6.19 -21.18
C ILE A 126 -9.48 -7.44 -20.62
N ARG A 127 -10.24 -8.50 -20.29
CA ARG A 127 -9.68 -9.77 -19.82
C ARG A 127 -8.77 -10.39 -20.87
N LEU A 128 -9.23 -10.54 -22.11
CA LEU A 128 -8.45 -11.08 -23.22
C LEU A 128 -7.20 -10.25 -23.52
N GLU A 129 -7.31 -8.92 -23.48
CA GLU A 129 -6.16 -8.04 -23.69
C GLU A 129 -5.12 -8.20 -22.56
N ASN A 130 -5.57 -8.33 -21.32
CA ASN A 130 -4.68 -8.57 -20.18
C ASN A 130 -4.05 -9.97 -20.22
N GLU A 131 -4.79 -10.98 -20.65
CA GLU A 131 -4.25 -12.33 -20.89
C GLU A 131 -3.19 -12.29 -21.98
N HIS A 132 -3.46 -11.64 -23.12
CA HIS A 132 -2.48 -11.45 -24.18
C HIS A 132 -1.23 -10.71 -23.69
N LYS A 133 -1.38 -9.62 -22.93
CA LYS A 133 -0.25 -8.92 -22.30
C LYS A 133 0.55 -9.83 -21.39
N ARG A 134 -0.10 -10.67 -20.58
CA ARG A 134 0.58 -11.66 -19.72
C ARG A 134 1.33 -12.70 -20.53
N GLU A 135 0.74 -13.21 -21.61
CA GLU A 135 1.40 -14.16 -22.50
C GLU A 135 2.62 -13.55 -23.19
N VAL A 136 2.49 -12.33 -23.72
CA VAL A 136 3.62 -11.60 -24.31
C VAL A 136 4.70 -11.40 -23.25
N LEU A 137 4.35 -10.93 -22.06
CA LEU A 137 5.31 -10.75 -20.95
C LEU A 137 5.98 -12.06 -20.54
N ASN A 138 5.26 -13.18 -20.57
CA ASN A 138 5.81 -14.50 -20.26
C ASN A 138 6.73 -15.02 -21.37
N LYS A 139 6.37 -14.82 -22.65
CA LYS A 139 7.21 -15.18 -23.81
C LYS A 139 8.44 -14.28 -23.93
N SER A 140 8.32 -13.00 -23.57
CA SER A 140 9.41 -12.02 -23.54
C SER A 140 10.22 -12.07 -22.24
N ARG A 141 9.75 -12.81 -21.23
CA ARG A 141 10.53 -13.07 -20.01
C ARG A 141 11.70 -13.95 -20.44
N LYS A 142 12.85 -13.32 -20.70
CA LYS A 142 14.12 -14.04 -20.81
C LYS A 142 14.22 -14.92 -19.56
N THR A 143 14.24 -16.23 -19.73
CA THR A 143 14.62 -17.15 -18.66
C THR A 143 16.00 -16.70 -18.22
N LEU A 144 16.11 -16.19 -16.98
CA LEU A 144 17.40 -15.81 -16.43
C LEU A 144 18.26 -17.08 -16.45
N THR A 145 19.43 -17.02 -17.06
CA THR A 145 20.37 -18.13 -16.98
C THR A 145 20.74 -18.36 -15.53
N GLU A 146 21.13 -19.59 -15.15
CA GLU A 146 21.52 -19.91 -13.77
C GLU A 146 22.59 -18.94 -13.23
N ALA A 147 23.50 -18.48 -14.10
CA ALA A 147 24.49 -17.46 -13.79
C ALA A 147 23.88 -16.10 -13.40
N GLN A 148 22.78 -15.69 -14.05
CA GLN A 148 22.08 -14.45 -13.72
C GLN A 148 21.26 -14.58 -12.43
N ILE A 149 20.66 -15.74 -12.18
CA ILE A 149 19.97 -16.05 -10.92
C ILE A 149 20.97 -15.96 -9.75
N LYS A 150 22.14 -16.58 -9.90
CA LYS A 150 23.20 -16.56 -8.88
C LYS A 150 23.70 -15.13 -8.60
N ARG A 151 23.91 -14.30 -9.63
CA ARG A 151 24.30 -12.89 -9.46
C ARG A 151 23.23 -12.06 -8.74
N ASN A 152 21.95 -12.28 -9.04
CA ASN A 152 20.85 -11.58 -8.38
C ASN A 152 20.74 -11.98 -6.90
N GLU A 153 20.92 -13.27 -6.60
CA GLU A 153 20.96 -13.80 -5.25
C GLU A 153 22.13 -13.20 -4.45
N GLU A 154 23.32 -13.18 -5.04
CA GLU A 154 24.51 -12.57 -4.44
C GLU A 154 24.31 -11.08 -4.18
N ASN A 155 23.70 -10.35 -5.12
CA ASN A 155 23.39 -8.93 -4.94
C ASN A 155 22.36 -8.72 -3.84
N ARG A 156 21.30 -9.54 -3.77
CA ARG A 156 20.31 -9.47 -2.69
C ARG A 156 20.99 -9.65 -1.33
N ARG A 157 21.86 -10.66 -1.21
CA ARG A 157 22.62 -10.93 0.01
C ARG A 157 23.55 -9.77 0.40
N LYS A 158 24.18 -9.09 -0.56
CA LYS A 158 24.99 -7.89 -0.29
C LYS A 158 24.15 -6.77 0.33
N TYR A 159 22.94 -6.52 -0.18
CA TYR A 159 22.03 -5.52 0.39
C TYR A 159 21.54 -5.90 1.78
N GLU A 160 21.18 -7.17 2.01
CA GLU A 160 20.77 -7.68 3.31
C GLU A 160 21.89 -7.50 4.36
N LEU A 161 23.14 -7.85 4.00
CA LEU A 161 24.30 -7.66 4.87
C LEU A 161 24.60 -6.18 5.13
N GLY A 162 24.54 -5.32 4.11
CA GLY A 162 24.71 -3.87 4.27
C GLY A 162 23.66 -3.28 5.22
N GLY A 163 22.40 -3.70 5.09
CA GLY A 163 21.33 -3.33 6.01
C GLY A 163 21.58 -3.77 7.46
N ALA A 164 22.12 -4.98 7.65
CA ALA A 164 22.48 -5.47 8.99
C ALA A 164 23.61 -4.65 9.63
N VAL A 165 24.62 -4.26 8.84
CA VAL A 165 25.71 -3.38 9.31
C VAL A 165 25.15 -2.02 9.73
N LEU A 166 24.33 -1.37 8.89
CA LEU A 166 23.68 -0.10 9.23
C LEU A 166 22.84 -0.20 10.52
N ALA A 167 22.08 -1.28 10.67
CA ALA A 167 21.28 -1.52 11.88
C ALA A 167 22.15 -1.70 13.14
N ALA A 168 23.32 -2.32 13.01
CA ALA A 168 24.27 -2.49 14.12
C ALA A 168 24.84 -1.14 14.58
N PHE A 169 25.29 -0.28 13.66
CA PHE A 169 25.79 1.06 14.01
C PHE A 169 24.70 1.94 14.64
N LYS A 170 23.46 1.85 14.14
CA LYS A 170 22.31 2.53 14.77
C LYS A 170 22.07 2.08 16.21
N LYS A 171 22.15 0.77 16.49
CA LYS A 171 22.01 0.24 17.87
C LYS A 171 23.11 0.73 18.79
N LEU A 172 24.30 0.98 18.25
CA LEU A 172 25.44 1.54 19.00
C LEU A 172 25.39 3.07 19.10
N ASN A 173 24.37 3.72 18.53
CA ASN A 173 24.23 5.18 18.45
C ASN A 173 25.44 5.87 17.81
N ILE A 174 26.04 5.21 16.80
CA ILE A 174 27.17 5.73 16.02
C ILE A 174 26.63 6.17 14.67
N ASP A 175 26.81 7.44 14.32
CA ASP A 175 26.55 7.93 12.97
C ASP A 175 27.73 7.60 12.06
N ILE A 176 27.43 6.94 10.94
CA ILE A 176 28.38 6.54 9.90
C ILE A 176 28.02 7.16 8.54
N SER A 177 27.14 8.16 8.53
CA SER A 177 26.63 8.80 7.31
C SER A 177 27.72 9.46 6.45
N SER A 178 28.82 9.89 7.08
CA SER A 178 29.98 10.49 6.42
C SER A 178 31.16 9.54 6.20
N GLU A 179 31.07 8.28 6.67
CA GLU A 179 32.15 7.29 6.56
C GLU A 179 32.09 6.50 5.25
N THR A 180 33.25 6.16 4.70
CA THR A 180 33.35 5.29 3.52
C THR A 180 33.19 3.81 3.91
N PRO A 181 32.82 2.92 2.97
CA PRO A 181 32.75 1.48 3.23
C PRO A 181 34.06 0.89 3.80
N ASP A 182 35.21 1.40 3.36
CA ASP A 182 36.52 0.96 3.86
C ASP A 182 36.77 1.43 5.31
N GLN A 183 36.38 2.66 5.65
CA GLN A 183 36.45 3.16 7.03
C GLN A 183 35.58 2.33 7.97
N ILE A 184 34.34 2.03 7.55
CA ILE A 184 33.41 1.17 8.28
C ILE A 184 34.01 -0.23 8.45
N THR A 185 34.56 -0.80 7.39
CA THR A 185 35.19 -2.13 7.42
C THR A 185 36.39 -2.16 8.36
N ASN A 186 37.30 -1.20 8.24
CA ASN A 186 38.47 -1.08 9.10
C ASN A 186 38.06 -0.90 10.56
N ARG A 187 37.02 -0.13 10.85
CA ARG A 187 36.51 0.04 12.22
C ARG A 187 36.02 -1.28 12.82
N ILE A 188 35.27 -2.07 12.06
CA ILE A 188 34.79 -3.39 12.48
C ILE A 188 35.97 -4.33 12.73
N VAL A 189 36.92 -4.39 11.79
CA VAL A 189 38.10 -5.26 11.87
C VAL A 189 38.99 -4.86 13.04
N ASN A 190 39.35 -3.59 13.16
CA ASN A 190 40.24 -3.08 14.20
C ASN A 190 39.65 -3.26 15.60
N ASN A 191 38.35 -3.03 15.78
CA ASN A 191 37.69 -3.26 17.06
C ASN A 191 37.68 -4.75 17.43
N THR A 192 37.47 -5.63 16.43
CA THR A 192 37.54 -7.08 16.63
C THR A 192 38.96 -7.53 17.02
N GLN A 193 39.98 -7.00 16.35
CA GLN A 193 41.38 -7.26 16.66
C GLN A 193 41.77 -6.75 18.05
N PHE A 194 41.40 -5.52 18.40
CA PHE A 194 41.65 -4.96 19.72
C PHE A 194 40.99 -5.80 20.83
N ALA A 195 39.72 -6.18 20.66
CA ALA A 195 39.03 -7.05 21.60
C ALA A 195 39.72 -8.42 21.75
N TYR A 196 40.29 -8.96 20.67
CA TYR A 196 41.11 -10.17 20.73
C TYR A 196 42.43 -9.96 21.49
N SER A 197 43.14 -8.85 21.25
CA SER A 197 44.35 -8.49 22.00
C SER A 197 44.09 -8.33 23.50
N VAL A 198 42.97 -7.69 23.88
CA VAL A 198 42.55 -7.57 25.28
C VAL A 198 42.32 -8.95 25.89
N ARG A 199 41.60 -9.84 25.20
CA ARG A 199 41.32 -11.21 25.67
C ARG A 199 42.56 -12.07 25.83
N THR A 200 43.62 -11.77 25.09
CA THR A 200 44.89 -12.51 25.15
C THR A 200 45.90 -11.91 26.13
N SER A 201 45.58 -10.76 26.73
CA SER A 201 46.40 -10.12 27.77
C SER A 201 46.49 -10.97 29.04
N LYS A 202 47.54 -10.76 29.83
CA LYS A 202 47.81 -11.54 31.06
C LYS A 202 46.69 -11.40 32.09
N ILE A 203 46.32 -10.16 32.43
CA ILE A 203 45.26 -9.86 33.40
C ILE A 203 43.93 -10.48 32.96
N PHE A 204 43.56 -10.38 31.68
CA PHE A 204 42.31 -10.97 31.20
C PHE A 204 42.33 -12.51 31.27
N LYS A 205 43.47 -13.15 30.98
CA LYS A 205 43.61 -14.61 31.13
C LYS A 205 43.47 -15.06 32.59
N GLU A 206 44.10 -14.37 33.52
CA GLU A 206 43.99 -14.65 34.97
C GLU A 206 42.53 -14.51 35.46
N ILE A 207 41.82 -13.48 35.02
CA ILE A 207 40.38 -13.31 35.30
C ILE A 207 39.55 -14.44 34.68
N THR A 208 39.98 -14.94 33.52
CA THR A 208 39.28 -16.01 32.81
C THR A 208 39.38 -17.35 33.53
N GLU A 209 40.50 -17.60 34.22
CA GLU A 209 40.71 -18.79 35.04
C GLU A 209 39.84 -18.79 36.31
N GLN A 210 39.48 -17.61 36.83
CA GLN A 210 38.67 -17.46 38.04
C GLN A 210 37.15 -17.47 37.80
N ASN A 211 36.68 -17.18 36.58
CA ASN A 211 35.25 -17.09 36.28
C ASN A 211 34.92 -17.49 34.84
N ASN A 212 34.01 -18.45 34.65
CA ASN A 212 33.64 -18.94 33.31
C ASN A 212 32.53 -18.14 32.60
N ASN A 213 31.86 -17.20 33.27
CA ASN A 213 30.78 -16.43 32.67
C ASN A 213 31.31 -15.23 31.85
N PHE A 214 30.90 -15.15 30.58
CA PHE A 214 31.35 -14.12 29.63
C PHE A 214 31.13 -12.69 30.11
N PHE A 215 29.91 -12.34 30.53
CA PHE A 215 29.57 -10.97 30.95
C PHE A 215 30.26 -10.61 32.28
N LYS A 216 30.33 -11.56 33.22
CA LYS A 216 30.99 -11.31 34.51
C LYS A 216 32.50 -11.09 34.36
N ARG A 217 33.18 -11.81 33.46
CA ARG A 217 34.61 -11.60 33.17
C ARG A 217 34.89 -10.20 32.63
N GLN A 218 34.05 -9.72 31.72
CA GLN A 218 34.25 -8.39 31.14
C GLN A 218 34.11 -7.29 32.19
N ASN A 219 33.08 -7.37 33.04
CA ASN A 219 32.89 -6.41 34.12
C ASN A 219 34.04 -6.49 35.15
N LEU A 220 34.42 -7.70 35.56
CA LEU A 220 35.54 -7.89 36.48
C LEU A 220 36.86 -7.36 35.92
N PHE A 221 37.10 -7.52 34.61
CA PHE A 221 38.27 -6.92 33.96
C PHE A 221 38.26 -5.40 34.03
N LEU A 222 37.11 -4.75 33.81
CA LEU A 222 36.98 -3.31 33.96
C LEU A 222 37.18 -2.88 35.43
N ASP A 223 36.59 -3.59 36.39
CA ASP A 223 36.75 -3.30 37.82
C ASP A 223 38.22 -3.43 38.26
N VAL A 224 38.95 -4.44 37.76
CA VAL A 224 40.38 -4.62 38.03
C VAL A 224 41.19 -3.48 37.42
N LEU A 225 40.92 -3.08 36.18
CA LEU A 225 41.61 -1.94 35.55
C LEU A 225 41.37 -0.64 36.32
N GLU A 226 40.13 -0.39 36.74
CA GLU A 226 39.78 0.78 37.53
C GLU A 226 40.47 0.73 38.89
N GLY A 227 40.47 -0.42 39.57
CA GLY A 227 41.16 -0.66 40.82
C GLY A 227 42.67 -0.38 40.73
N LEU A 228 43.33 -0.85 39.67
CA LEU A 228 44.75 -0.57 39.43
C LEU A 228 45.04 0.94 39.30
N SER A 229 44.09 1.71 38.78
CA SER A 229 44.22 3.17 38.66
C SER A 229 44.10 3.92 39.99
N THR A 230 43.55 3.26 41.03
CA THR A 230 43.46 3.83 42.39
C THR A 230 44.74 3.64 43.21
N TRP A 231 45.67 2.80 42.74
CA TRP A 231 46.97 2.63 43.40
C TRP A 231 47.83 3.88 43.20
N GLU A 232 48.42 4.36 44.29
CA GLU A 232 49.29 5.52 44.32
C GLU A 232 50.54 5.22 45.17
N SER A 233 51.71 5.64 44.68
CA SER A 233 52.95 5.61 45.43
C SER A 233 53.74 6.87 45.11
N ASN A 234 54.34 7.49 46.14
CA ASN A 234 55.10 8.75 46.01
C ASN A 234 54.33 9.85 45.24
N HIS A 235 53.05 10.02 45.54
CA HIS A 235 52.16 10.99 44.89
C HIS A 235 51.94 10.79 43.38
N LYS A 236 52.22 9.58 42.86
CA LYS A 236 52.00 9.21 41.46
C LYS A 236 51.14 7.95 41.35
N LYS A 237 50.15 8.00 40.47
CA LYS A 237 49.27 6.86 40.17
C LYS A 237 49.98 5.83 39.29
N LEU A 238 49.70 4.54 39.51
CA LEU A 238 50.25 3.45 38.69
C LEU A 238 49.92 3.64 37.21
N SER A 239 48.69 4.07 36.92
CA SER A 239 48.22 4.33 35.57
C SER A 239 49.07 5.39 34.86
N THR A 240 49.42 6.49 35.54
CA THR A 240 50.29 7.54 34.99
C THR A 240 51.68 7.00 34.68
N ILE A 241 52.26 6.23 35.60
CA ILE A 241 53.60 5.64 35.43
C ILE A 241 53.65 4.69 34.23
N GLU A 242 52.67 3.79 34.11
CA GLU A 242 52.64 2.80 33.03
C GLU A 242 52.29 3.43 31.66
N ILE A 243 51.47 4.49 31.62
CA ILE A 243 51.21 5.24 30.38
C ILE A 243 52.50 5.91 29.89
N GLU A 244 53.19 6.69 30.74
CA GLU A 244 54.43 7.40 30.38
C GLU A 244 55.51 6.44 29.87
N LYS A 245 55.67 5.30 30.54
CA LYS A 245 56.64 4.26 30.17
C LYS A 245 56.40 3.66 28.79
N HIS A 246 55.14 3.51 28.39
CA HIS A 246 54.76 2.84 27.15
C HIS A 246 54.39 3.80 26.01
N GLN A 247 54.23 5.10 26.29
CA GLN A 247 53.84 6.11 25.33
C GLN A 247 54.77 6.14 24.10
N HIS A 248 56.09 6.15 24.30
CA HIS A 248 57.08 6.19 23.22
C HIS A 248 57.16 4.93 22.34
N LYS A 249 56.49 3.85 22.71
CA LYS A 249 56.44 2.62 21.90
C LYS A 249 55.46 2.72 20.74
N HIS A 250 54.57 3.71 20.78
CA HIS A 250 53.43 3.86 19.88
C HIS A 250 53.39 5.21 19.16
N GLU A 251 54.45 6.01 19.29
CA GLU A 251 54.78 7.18 18.46
C GLU A 251 55.47 6.74 17.16
#